data_AF-Q9ZAR9-F1
#
_entry.id   AF-Q9ZAR9-F1
#
_cell.length_a   1.000
_cell.length_b   1.000
_cell.length_c   1.000
_cell.angle_alpha   90.00
_cell.angle_beta   90.00
_cell.angle_gamma   90.00
#
_symmetry.space_group_name_H-M   'P 1'
#
loop_
_entity.id
_entity.type
_entity.pdbx_description
1 polymer ?
#
loop_
_entity_poly.entity_id
_entity_poly.type
_entity_poly.pdbx_seq_one_letter_code
_entity_poly.pdbx_strand_id
1 'polypeptide(L)'
;MPVEAPGPRAADRFEVIEGGPDHDIIDHVPEGSDAAVALAQMKRVEPTFNVGAFLQGSKVAYEMILMAFERGDLSAVRRFLAPEVLEAFETAVADRQRQGLTVEASFLGLRELVLTEASFNESSREAEVTVRFGGELISVARDANGQIVEGDPKAPRKQRDSWTFARVMGSSDPNWQLVATGG
;
A
#
# COMPACT_ATOMS: atom_id res chain seq x y z
N MET A 1 57.31 -52.94 0.85
CA MET A 1 55.89 -52.57 1.00
C MET A 1 55.85 -51.06 1.20
N PRO A 2 55.31 -50.27 0.27
CA PRO A 2 55.33 -48.81 0.34
C PRO A 2 54.30 -48.27 1.34
N VAL A 3 54.64 -47.14 1.94
CA VAL A 3 53.80 -46.34 2.85
C VAL A 3 52.73 -45.59 2.06
N GLU A 4 51.46 -45.83 2.36
CA GLU A 4 50.31 -45.17 1.75
C GLU A 4 50.10 -43.81 2.42
N ALA A 5 50.17 -42.72 1.64
CA ALA A 5 49.92 -41.37 2.13
C ALA A 5 48.42 -41.08 2.23
N PRO A 6 47.91 -40.47 3.32
CA PRO A 6 46.51 -40.10 3.40
C PRO A 6 46.23 -38.90 2.48
N GLY A 7 45.31 -39.10 1.53
CA GLY A 7 44.84 -38.05 0.63
C GLY A 7 44.15 -36.90 1.38
N PRO A 8 44.21 -35.66 0.86
CA PRO A 8 43.62 -34.52 1.53
C PRO A 8 42.10 -34.68 1.57
N ARG A 9 41.54 -34.68 2.79
CA ARG A 9 40.10 -34.56 3.02
C ARG A 9 39.62 -33.30 2.33
N ALA A 10 38.66 -33.45 1.42
CA ALA A 10 37.92 -32.34 0.85
C ALA A 10 37.36 -31.52 2.02
N ALA A 11 37.94 -30.35 2.25
CA ALA A 11 37.35 -29.35 3.11
C ALA A 11 35.97 -29.03 2.52
N ASP A 12 34.93 -29.23 3.31
CA ASP A 12 33.60 -28.72 3.05
C ASP A 12 33.74 -27.24 2.69
N ARG A 13 33.58 -26.96 1.39
CA ARG A 13 33.48 -25.61 0.88
C ARG A 13 32.12 -25.11 1.32
N PHE A 14 32.07 -24.48 2.48
CA PHE A 14 31.00 -23.56 2.81
C PHE A 14 31.04 -22.46 1.74
N GLU A 15 30.23 -22.61 0.69
CA GLU A 15 29.81 -21.48 -0.13
C GLU A 15 29.10 -20.54 0.82
N VAL A 16 29.81 -19.49 1.22
CA VAL A 16 29.20 -18.32 1.84
C VAL A 16 28.35 -17.70 0.73
N ILE A 17 27.06 -18.02 0.72
CA ILE A 17 26.07 -17.24 -0.01
C ILE A 17 26.08 -15.88 0.69
N GLU A 18 26.78 -14.91 0.11
CA GLU A 18 26.75 -13.52 0.57
C GLU A 18 25.29 -13.03 0.59
N GLY A 19 24.84 -12.64 1.78
CA GLY A 19 23.55 -12.00 1.99
C GLY A 19 22.45 -12.98 2.36
N GLY A 20 22.06 -12.96 3.64
CA GLY A 20 20.77 -13.52 4.03
C GLY A 20 19.61 -12.84 3.29
N PRO A 21 18.37 -13.34 3.45
CA PRO A 21 17.21 -12.75 2.81
C PRO A 21 17.10 -11.24 3.11
N ASP A 22 16.67 -10.46 2.11
CA ASP A 22 16.48 -9.01 2.25
C ASP A 22 15.42 -8.73 3.32
N HIS A 23 15.87 -8.34 4.51
CA HIS A 23 15.02 -8.13 5.68
C HIS A 23 13.91 -7.12 5.44
N ASP A 24 14.15 -6.08 4.63
CA ASP A 24 13.11 -5.10 4.29
C ASP A 24 11.99 -5.73 3.44
N ILE A 25 12.22 -6.86 2.77
CA ILE A 25 11.15 -7.62 2.10
C ILE A 25 10.53 -8.64 3.06
N ILE A 26 11.34 -9.50 3.66
CA ILE A 26 10.83 -10.66 4.41
C ILE A 26 10.19 -10.31 5.76
N ASP A 27 10.43 -9.11 6.29
CA ASP A 27 9.71 -8.58 7.46
C ASP A 27 8.25 -8.23 7.12
N HIS A 28 7.90 -8.13 5.84
CA HIS A 28 6.58 -7.72 5.37
C HIS A 28 5.82 -8.80 4.58
N VAL A 29 6.53 -9.73 3.96
CA VAL A 29 5.95 -10.85 3.20
C VAL A 29 6.71 -12.16 3.43
N PRO A 30 6.07 -13.33 3.30
CA PRO A 30 6.78 -14.60 3.44
C PRO A 30 7.93 -14.72 2.44
N GLU A 31 9.07 -15.24 2.91
CA GLU A 31 10.22 -15.54 2.06
C GLU A 31 9.82 -16.51 0.92
N GLY A 32 10.28 -16.21 -0.29
CA GLY A 32 9.98 -17.01 -1.48
C GLY A 32 8.57 -16.86 -2.04
N SER A 33 7.71 -16.02 -1.45
CA SER A 33 6.39 -15.70 -2.03
C SER A 33 6.51 -14.90 -3.33
N ASP A 34 5.47 -14.93 -4.17
CA ASP A 34 5.39 -14.14 -5.41
C ASP A 34 5.59 -12.64 -5.12
N ALA A 35 5.02 -12.14 -4.01
CA ALA A 35 5.22 -10.77 -3.57
C ALA A 35 6.68 -10.49 -3.21
N ALA A 36 7.37 -11.40 -2.51
CA ALA A 36 8.79 -11.25 -2.20
C ALA A 36 9.65 -11.21 -3.48
N VAL A 37 9.32 -12.04 -4.48
CA VAL A 37 10.00 -12.04 -5.77
C VAL A 37 9.79 -10.72 -6.51
N ALA A 38 8.54 -10.22 -6.58
CA ALA A 38 8.23 -8.95 -7.23
C ALA A 38 8.92 -7.76 -6.56
N LEU A 39 8.92 -7.70 -5.22
CA LEU A 39 9.61 -6.65 -4.45
C LEU A 39 11.13 -6.69 -4.67
N ALA A 40 11.72 -7.88 -4.80
CA ALA A 40 13.14 -8.01 -5.12
C ALA A 40 13.46 -7.53 -6.56
N GLN A 41 12.59 -7.80 -7.53
CA GLN A 41 12.71 -7.29 -8.89
C GLN A 41 12.60 -5.76 -8.94
N MET A 42 11.63 -5.20 -8.21
CA MET A 42 11.46 -3.76 -8.03
C MET A 42 12.75 -3.09 -7.52
N LYS A 43 13.35 -3.64 -6.45
CA LYS A 43 14.62 -3.12 -5.90
C LYS A 43 15.80 -3.24 -6.85
N ARG A 44 15.82 -4.27 -7.71
CA ARG A 44 16.87 -4.41 -8.74
C ARG A 44 16.83 -3.26 -9.75
N VAL A 45 15.63 -2.81 -10.12
CA VAL A 45 15.44 -1.70 -11.06
C VAL A 45 15.60 -0.34 -10.38
N GLU A 46 15.13 -0.21 -9.13
CA GLU A 46 15.25 1.00 -8.32
C GLU A 46 15.86 0.66 -6.95
N PRO A 47 17.20 0.68 -6.80
CA PRO A 47 17.87 0.30 -5.54
C PRO A 47 17.54 1.19 -4.33
N THR A 48 16.97 2.37 -4.58
CA THR A 48 16.48 3.28 -3.53
C THR A 48 15.08 2.91 -3.02
N PHE A 49 14.38 1.98 -3.68
CA PHE A 49 13.08 1.51 -3.24
C PHE A 49 13.21 0.71 -1.93
N ASN A 50 12.37 1.04 -0.96
CA ASN A 50 12.34 0.43 0.36
C ASN A 50 10.88 0.14 0.73
N VAL A 51 10.59 -1.11 1.08
CA VAL A 51 9.23 -1.60 1.32
C VAL A 51 8.67 -0.99 2.60
N GLY A 52 9.46 -0.91 3.67
CA GLY A 52 9.05 -0.27 4.91
C GLY A 52 8.70 1.21 4.74
N ALA A 53 9.51 1.95 3.97
CA ALA A 53 9.25 3.36 3.64
C ALA A 53 8.00 3.52 2.78
N PHE A 54 7.79 2.63 1.80
CA PHE A 54 6.56 2.60 1.01
C PHE A 54 5.33 2.38 1.91
N LEU A 55 5.36 1.40 2.82
CA LEU A 55 4.26 1.12 3.75
C LEU A 55 3.98 2.29 4.71
N GLN A 56 5.02 2.98 5.16
CA GLN A 56 4.85 4.18 5.99
C GLN A 56 4.22 5.33 5.18
N GLY A 57 4.61 5.50 3.92
CA GLY A 57 4.01 6.47 3.01
C GLY A 57 2.55 6.13 2.68
N SER A 58 2.24 4.85 2.45
CA SER A 58 0.89 4.38 2.10
C SER A 58 -0.10 4.59 3.25
N LYS A 59 0.35 4.48 4.51
CA LYS A 59 -0.44 4.87 5.70
C LYS A 59 -0.88 6.33 5.67
N VAL A 60 0.05 7.24 5.34
CA VAL A 60 -0.24 8.68 5.29
C VAL A 60 -1.16 8.98 4.10
N ALA A 61 -0.89 8.37 2.94
CA ALA A 61 -1.75 8.49 1.76
C ALA A 61 -3.17 7.98 2.03
N TYR A 62 -3.32 6.85 2.71
CA TYR A 62 -4.61 6.27 3.10
C TYR A 62 -5.45 7.25 3.92
N GLU A 63 -4.89 7.81 4.99
CA GLU A 63 -5.59 8.80 5.80
C GLU A 63 -5.96 10.04 4.98
N MET A 64 -5.02 10.62 4.22
CA MET A 64 -5.29 11.82 3.44
C MET A 64 -6.39 11.61 2.39
N ILE A 65 -6.33 10.51 1.63
CA ILE A 65 -7.28 10.20 0.57
C ILE A 65 -8.64 9.86 1.15
N LEU A 66 -8.71 9.03 2.20
CA LEU A 66 -9.97 8.69 2.86
C LEU A 66 -10.65 9.93 3.42
N MET A 67 -9.89 10.80 4.11
CA MET A 67 -10.45 12.03 4.69
C MET A 67 -10.89 13.04 3.62
N ALA A 68 -10.15 13.14 2.52
CA ALA A 68 -10.53 13.94 1.36
C ALA A 68 -11.86 13.45 0.75
N PHE A 69 -12.00 12.12 0.58
CA PHE A 69 -13.22 11.51 0.06
C PHE A 69 -14.43 11.66 0.99
N GLU A 70 -14.26 11.40 2.29
CA GLU A 70 -15.31 11.56 3.29
C GLU A 70 -15.85 13.00 3.29
N ARG A 71 -14.94 13.98 3.31
CA ARG A 71 -15.29 15.42 3.33
C ARG A 71 -15.75 15.96 1.98
N GLY A 72 -15.57 15.21 0.89
CA GLY A 72 -15.92 15.64 -0.46
C GLY A 72 -15.00 16.71 -1.05
N ASP A 73 -13.75 16.80 -0.58
CA ASP A 73 -12.72 17.68 -1.13
C ASP A 73 -11.49 16.87 -1.55
N LEU A 74 -11.43 16.53 -2.84
CA LEU A 74 -10.35 15.73 -3.42
C LEU A 74 -9.15 16.57 -3.89
N SER A 75 -9.21 17.89 -3.79
CA SER A 75 -8.25 18.82 -4.42
C SER A 75 -6.79 18.52 -4.04
N ALA A 76 -6.55 18.26 -2.75
CA ALA A 76 -5.22 17.98 -2.22
C ALA A 76 -4.67 16.60 -2.61
N VAL A 77 -5.53 15.65 -3.01
CA VAL A 77 -5.14 14.26 -3.24
C VAL A 77 -5.18 13.81 -4.69
N ARG A 78 -5.68 14.66 -5.62
CA ARG A 78 -5.83 14.31 -7.04
C ARG A 78 -4.57 13.68 -7.66
N ARG A 79 -3.38 14.19 -7.32
CA ARG A 79 -2.09 13.68 -7.84
C ARG A 79 -1.76 12.24 -7.41
N PHE A 80 -2.38 11.75 -6.35
CA PHE A 80 -2.18 10.39 -5.82
C PHE A 80 -3.23 9.41 -6.34
N LEU A 81 -4.15 9.85 -7.19
CA LEU A 81 -5.22 9.01 -7.73
C LEU A 81 -4.97 8.78 -9.22
N ALA A 82 -5.16 7.55 -9.67
CA ALA A 82 -5.28 7.27 -11.10
C ALA A 82 -6.55 7.95 -11.65
N PRO A 83 -6.58 8.32 -12.94
CA PRO A 83 -7.73 9.00 -13.54
C PRO A 83 -9.08 8.33 -13.27
N GLU A 84 -9.12 7.01 -13.39
CA GLU A 84 -10.33 6.20 -13.22
C GLU A 84 -10.82 6.19 -11.75
N VAL A 85 -9.88 6.12 -10.80
CA VAL A 85 -10.20 6.20 -9.36
C VAL A 85 -10.67 7.60 -8.98
N LEU A 86 -10.02 8.64 -9.51
CA LEU A 86 -10.43 10.02 -9.31
C LEU A 86 -11.86 10.26 -9.82
N GLU A 87 -12.17 9.81 -11.04
CA GLU A 87 -13.51 9.95 -11.63
C GLU A 87 -14.59 9.24 -10.80
N ALA A 88 -14.31 8.02 -10.34
CA ALA A 88 -15.22 7.28 -9.47
C ALA A 88 -15.47 8.02 -8.15
N PHE A 89 -14.43 8.57 -7.53
CA PHE A 89 -14.54 9.33 -6.29
C PHE A 89 -15.30 10.64 -6.49
N GLU A 90 -15.00 11.38 -7.56
CA GLU A 90 -15.69 12.63 -7.90
C GLU A 90 -17.19 12.39 -8.16
N THR A 91 -17.53 11.31 -8.84
CA THR A 91 -18.92 10.91 -9.07
C THR A 91 -19.63 10.64 -7.74
N ALA A 92 -19.06 9.80 -6.87
CA ALA A 92 -19.67 9.49 -5.58
C ALA A 92 -19.83 10.72 -4.67
N VAL A 93 -18.85 11.63 -4.68
CA VAL A 93 -18.92 12.91 -3.95
C VAL A 93 -20.02 13.80 -4.52
N ALA A 94 -20.08 13.95 -5.84
CA ALA A 94 -21.10 14.76 -6.50
C ALA A 94 -22.51 14.22 -6.24
N ASP A 95 -22.68 12.89 -6.24
CA ASP A 95 -23.95 12.23 -5.95
C ASP A 95 -24.43 12.54 -4.53
N ARG A 96 -23.53 12.48 -3.55
CA ARG A 96 -23.80 12.84 -2.15
C ARG A 96 -24.17 14.32 -2.01
N GLN A 97 -23.44 15.21 -2.69
CA GLN A 97 -23.73 16.65 -2.67
C GLN A 97 -25.09 16.98 -3.30
N ARG A 98 -25.47 16.29 -4.40
CA ARG A 98 -26.80 16.45 -5.02
C ARG A 98 -27.94 16.03 -4.10
N GLN A 99 -27.69 15.13 -3.14
CA GLN A 99 -28.65 14.75 -2.10
C GLN A 99 -28.71 15.78 -0.95
N GLY A 100 -27.90 16.83 -0.99
CA GLY A 100 -27.81 17.84 0.08
C GLY A 100 -27.15 17.31 1.35
N LEU A 101 -26.36 16.25 1.23
CA LEU A 101 -25.69 15.62 2.37
C LEU A 101 -24.30 16.23 2.60
N THR A 102 -24.02 16.57 3.85
CA THR A 102 -22.69 17.00 4.31
C THR A 102 -22.12 15.95 5.24
N VAL A 103 -20.85 15.59 5.08
CA VAL A 103 -20.18 14.59 5.92
C VAL A 103 -19.11 15.24 6.78
N GLU A 104 -19.22 14.99 8.08
CA GLU A 104 -18.21 15.31 9.08
C GLU A 104 -17.48 14.02 9.44
N ALA A 105 -16.16 13.99 9.22
CA ALA A 105 -15.36 12.83 9.54
C ALA A 105 -14.06 13.18 10.28
N SER A 106 -13.63 12.27 11.14
CA SER A 106 -12.36 12.28 11.86
C SER A 106 -11.74 10.90 11.87
N PHE A 107 -10.53 10.79 11.32
CA PHE A 107 -9.73 9.57 11.42
C PHE A 107 -9.16 9.43 12.84
N LEU A 108 -9.26 8.25 13.43
CA LEU A 108 -8.73 7.95 14.76
C LEU A 108 -7.41 7.20 14.71
N GLY A 109 -7.17 6.43 13.64
CA GLY A 109 -5.90 5.75 13.42
C GLY A 109 -6.03 4.43 12.66
N LEU A 110 -4.87 3.85 12.34
CA LEU A 110 -4.76 2.49 11.80
C LEU A 110 -4.56 1.46 12.91
N ARG A 111 -5.22 0.32 12.75
CA ARG A 111 -5.10 -0.90 13.55
C ARG A 111 -4.42 -2.03 12.79
N GLU A 112 -4.50 -2.03 11.47
CA GLU A 112 -3.93 -3.06 10.58
C GLU A 112 -3.30 -2.39 9.36
N LEU A 113 -2.13 -2.88 8.96
CA LEU A 113 -1.41 -2.51 7.75
C LEU A 113 -0.68 -3.76 7.26
N VAL A 114 -1.15 -4.37 6.19
CA VAL A 114 -0.61 -5.63 5.68
C VAL A 114 -0.40 -5.53 4.18
N LEU A 115 0.84 -5.73 3.72
CA LEU A 115 1.11 -5.94 2.30
C LEU A 115 0.56 -7.31 1.92
N THR A 116 -0.43 -7.34 1.04
CA THR A 116 -1.09 -8.59 0.65
C THR A 116 -0.57 -9.14 -0.67
N GLU A 117 -0.27 -8.25 -1.63
CA GLU A 117 0.18 -8.63 -2.97
C GLU A 117 1.19 -7.62 -3.50
N ALA A 118 2.12 -8.07 -4.33
CA ALA A 118 2.97 -7.22 -5.13
C ALA A 118 3.17 -7.87 -6.51
N SER A 119 3.17 -7.04 -7.55
CA SER A 119 3.39 -7.47 -8.93
C SER A 119 4.37 -6.51 -9.60
N PHE A 120 5.20 -7.03 -10.51
CA PHE A 120 6.13 -6.21 -11.28
C PHE A 120 6.15 -6.67 -12.74
N ASN A 121 5.93 -5.73 -13.66
CA ASN A 121 6.04 -5.96 -15.09
C ASN A 121 7.41 -5.49 -15.57
N GLU A 122 8.29 -6.43 -15.94
CA GLU A 122 9.66 -6.09 -16.37
C GLU A 122 9.71 -5.24 -17.66
N SER A 123 8.70 -5.34 -18.53
CA SER A 123 8.67 -4.65 -19.82
C SER A 123 8.23 -3.19 -19.68
N SER A 124 7.16 -2.92 -18.93
CA SER A 124 6.70 -1.55 -18.64
C SER A 124 7.40 -0.91 -17.45
N ARG A 125 8.08 -1.72 -16.62
CA ARG A 125 8.59 -1.37 -15.29
C ARG A 125 7.51 -0.93 -14.30
N GLU A 126 6.26 -1.28 -14.58
CA GLU A 126 5.15 -1.00 -13.69
C GLU A 126 5.21 -1.93 -12.48
N ALA A 127 5.23 -1.33 -11.30
CA ALA A 127 5.09 -1.99 -10.02
C ALA A 127 3.71 -1.73 -9.47
N GLU A 128 3.06 -2.77 -8.97
CA GLU A 128 1.85 -2.65 -8.16
C GLU A 128 2.07 -3.27 -6.79
N VAL A 129 1.55 -2.62 -5.75
CA VAL A 129 1.57 -3.12 -4.38
C VAL A 129 0.18 -2.94 -3.77
N THR A 130 -0.42 -4.06 -3.38
CA THR A 130 -1.72 -4.08 -2.69
C THR A 130 -1.50 -4.15 -1.19
N VAL A 131 -2.13 -3.22 -0.47
CA VAL A 131 -2.06 -3.10 0.98
C VAL A 131 -3.46 -3.14 1.55
N ARG A 132 -3.67 -4.00 2.54
CA ARG A 132 -4.87 -4.00 3.37
C ARG A 132 -4.68 -3.07 4.55
N PHE A 133 -5.61 -2.15 4.70
CA PHE A 133 -5.70 -1.20 5.80
C PHE A 133 -6.86 -1.59 6.71
N GLY A 134 -6.66 -1.53 8.02
CA GLY A 134 -7.73 -1.55 9.00
C GLY A 134 -7.75 -0.23 9.76
N GLY A 135 -8.66 0.66 9.41
CA GLY A 135 -8.79 1.99 10.00
C GLY A 135 -9.93 2.10 11.02
N GLU A 136 -9.81 3.06 11.92
CA GLU A 136 -10.90 3.54 12.76
C GLU A 136 -11.17 5.00 12.45
N LEU A 137 -12.43 5.34 12.22
CA LEU A 137 -12.88 6.71 11.99
C LEU A 137 -14.23 6.96 12.67
N ILE A 138 -14.54 8.22 12.92
CA ILE A 138 -15.91 8.69 13.20
C ILE A 138 -16.36 9.40 11.93
N SER A 139 -17.52 9.04 11.39
CA SER A 139 -18.12 9.69 10.22
C SER A 139 -19.62 9.84 10.43
N VAL A 140 -20.13 11.02 10.08
CA VAL A 140 -21.54 11.41 10.25
C VAL A 140 -21.99 12.17 9.02
N ALA A 141 -23.07 11.71 8.40
CA ALA A 141 -23.75 12.44 7.33
C ALA A 141 -24.93 13.22 7.89
N ARG A 142 -25.04 14.49 7.50
CA ARG A 142 -26.13 15.40 7.86
C ARG A 142 -26.88 15.86 6.63
N ASP A 143 -28.19 16.01 6.75
CA ASP A 143 -29.01 16.66 5.73
C ASP A 143 -28.85 18.20 5.75
N ALA A 144 -29.57 18.89 4.85
CA ALA A 144 -29.59 20.35 4.77
C ALA A 144 -30.14 21.04 6.04
N ASN A 145 -30.86 20.33 6.91
CA ASN A 145 -31.37 20.84 8.19
C ASN A 145 -30.39 20.58 9.34
N GLY A 146 -29.24 19.95 9.07
CA GLY A 146 -28.24 19.56 10.07
C GLY A 146 -28.60 18.29 10.85
N GLN A 147 -29.68 17.59 10.47
CA GLN A 147 -30.09 16.35 11.09
C GLN A 147 -29.17 15.21 10.65
N ILE A 148 -28.76 14.38 11.60
CA ILE A 148 -27.95 13.20 11.32
C ILE A 148 -28.84 12.19 10.59
N VAL A 149 -28.44 11.82 9.37
CA VAL A 149 -29.12 10.79 8.57
C VAL A 149 -28.31 9.49 8.50
N GLU A 150 -27.00 9.54 8.77
CA GLU A 150 -26.12 8.38 8.84
C GLU A 150 -25.00 8.60 9.86
N GLY A 151 -24.59 7.52 10.54
CA GLY A 151 -23.46 7.51 11.46
C GLY A 151 -23.82 7.94 12.88
N ASP A 152 -22.79 7.98 13.75
CA ASP A 152 -22.90 8.45 15.13
C ASP A 152 -21.65 9.29 15.46
N PRO A 153 -21.80 10.56 15.87
CA PRO A 153 -20.68 11.46 16.16
C PRO A 153 -19.81 11.02 17.34
N LYS A 154 -20.23 10.00 18.10
CA LYS A 154 -19.53 9.49 19.28
C LYS A 154 -19.06 8.05 19.13
N ALA A 155 -19.49 7.34 18.09
CA ALA A 155 -19.15 5.94 17.91
C ALA A 155 -18.11 5.77 16.78
N PRO A 156 -16.90 5.31 17.10
CA PRO A 156 -15.94 4.89 16.10
C PRO A 156 -16.49 3.72 15.27
N ARG A 157 -16.34 3.81 13.94
CA ARG A 157 -16.53 2.69 13.02
C ARG A 157 -15.17 2.14 12.60
N LYS A 158 -15.11 0.81 12.51
CA LYS A 158 -13.96 0.09 11.93
C LYS A 158 -14.19 -0.07 10.45
N GLN A 159 -13.17 0.18 9.65
CA GLN A 159 -13.17 0.00 8.21
C GLN A 159 -11.98 -0.85 7.81
N ARG A 160 -12.21 -1.76 6.86
CA ARG A 160 -11.13 -2.51 6.22
C ARG A 160 -11.20 -2.22 4.74
N ASP A 161 -10.09 -1.77 4.18
CA ASP A 161 -9.97 -1.47 2.76
C ASP A 161 -8.73 -2.19 2.21
N SER A 162 -8.79 -2.56 0.94
CA SER A 162 -7.66 -3.12 0.19
C SER A 162 -7.36 -2.17 -0.96
N TRP A 163 -6.21 -1.51 -0.93
CA TRP A 163 -5.83 -0.51 -1.92
C TRP A 163 -4.59 -0.95 -2.68
N THR A 164 -4.63 -0.83 -4.01
CA THR A 164 -3.50 -1.12 -4.88
C THR A 164 -2.90 0.18 -5.37
N PHE A 165 -1.59 0.32 -5.13
CA PHE A 165 -0.80 1.46 -5.56
C PHE A 165 0.10 1.04 -6.71
N ALA A 166 0.20 1.88 -7.75
CA ALA A 166 1.07 1.65 -8.87
C ALA A 166 2.09 2.78 -9.06
N ARG A 167 3.26 2.42 -9.60
CA ARG A 167 4.29 3.35 -10.04
C ARG A 167 5.20 2.69 -11.07
N VAL A 168 5.73 3.50 -11.99
CA VAL A 168 6.80 3.08 -12.91
C VAL A 168 8.16 3.17 -12.20
N MET A 169 8.83 2.04 -12.01
CA MET A 169 10.11 1.96 -11.28
C MET A 169 11.28 2.56 -12.09
N GLY A 170 12.15 3.31 -11.41
CA GLY A 170 13.24 4.05 -12.04
C GLY A 170 12.79 5.33 -12.77
N SER A 171 11.51 5.70 -12.65
CA SER A 171 10.99 6.99 -13.10
C SER A 171 11.47 8.11 -12.18
N SER A 172 11.66 9.31 -12.75
CA SER A 172 11.93 10.52 -11.98
C SER A 172 10.72 10.99 -11.17
N ASP A 173 9.51 10.53 -11.50
CA ASP A 173 8.33 10.78 -10.68
C ASP A 173 8.32 9.80 -9.49
N PRO A 174 8.46 10.28 -8.24
CA PRO A 174 8.43 9.42 -7.06
C PRO A 174 7.00 9.03 -6.63
N ASN A 175 5.96 9.56 -7.29
CA ASN A 175 4.59 9.40 -6.84
C ASN A 175 4.06 7.99 -7.13
N TRP A 176 3.49 7.37 -6.09
CA TRP A 176 2.63 6.22 -6.22
C TRP A 176 1.19 6.68 -6.36
N GLN A 177 0.48 6.10 -7.33
CA GLN A 177 -0.93 6.40 -7.56
C GLN A 177 -1.81 5.24 -7.08
N LEU A 178 -2.90 5.57 -6.41
CA LEU A 178 -3.98 4.64 -6.12
C LEU A 178 -4.69 4.28 -7.42
N VAL A 179 -4.55 3.03 -7.85
CA VAL A 179 -5.13 2.52 -9.10
C VAL A 179 -6.35 1.65 -8.88
N ALA A 180 -6.48 1.05 -7.69
CA ALA A 180 -7.65 0.25 -7.35
C ALA A 180 -7.98 0.34 -5.86
N THR A 181 -9.28 0.28 -5.55
CA THR A 181 -9.82 0.23 -4.20
C THR A 181 -10.81 -0.92 -4.08
N GLY A 182 -10.72 -1.70 -3.02
CA GLY A 182 -11.67 -2.75 -2.65
C GLY A 182 -11.96 -2.75 -1.15
N GLY A 183 -13.02 -3.44 -0.74
CA GLY A 183 -13.45 -3.60 0.65
C GLY A 183 -14.14 -4.94 0.87
#